data_AF-A0A0W0YIB1-F1
#
_entry.id   AF-A0A0W0YIB1-F1
#
_cell.length_a   1.000
_cell.length_b   1.000
_cell.length_c   1.000
_cell.angle_alpha   90.00
_cell.angle_beta   90.00
_cell.angle_gamma   90.00
#
_symmetry.space_group_name_H-M   'P 1'
#
loop_
_entity.id
_entity.type
_entity.pdbx_description
1 polymer ?
#
loop_
_entity_poly.entity_id
_entity_poly.type
_entity_poly.pdbx_seq_one_letter_code
_entity_poly.pdbx_strand_id
1 'polypeptide(L)'
;MLKDWQLKFPYSFAQFPNLLTELDAEQQETLSQLLHLIDQAGVGLLDGDTVFHILNYSSYLSELTYLIILINDLKCLNKSMLNHLFTNHYLPDLQESIDVLSNHTMLSSDVVTFLFSIKNPQDCVGFMMRALSTGVELTVILNYLSQNVTLEGVSRALTLFDLSSYSYKAEHFPKFSVLAKVLANPLCQTIFDSRWRSFSDYSVISEPLNSTDADEIMKQLLGLVDEETKIRTFFDFFVSFRPFPPSQRYIVDVNIGDKVTAALTNYCKSKIASDENALQVRKMIATLRKKGGNKIIFDTIKYEVASDIESEDLCSMRKYEDLMDEIWSTLNQPQLHLETFEDKFYKNREYPSFFAQALRYQTGTFSHDMMDIEQKDKKGDFSI
;
A
#
# COMPACT_ATOMS: atom_id res chain seq x y z
N MET A 1 -24.14 -14.97 28.32
CA MET A 1 -25.15 -14.43 27.39
C MET A 1 -24.69 -13.04 26.93
N LEU A 2 -25.10 -12.57 25.74
CA LEU A 2 -24.65 -11.28 25.20
C LEU A 2 -24.91 -10.07 26.13
N LYS A 3 -25.97 -10.15 26.95
CA LYS A 3 -26.26 -9.17 28.02
C LYS A 3 -25.15 -8.99 29.04
N ASP A 4 -24.40 -10.06 29.36
CA ASP A 4 -23.29 -10.00 30.32
C ASP A 4 -22.13 -9.16 29.75
N TRP A 5 -21.92 -9.25 28.44
CA TRP A 5 -20.93 -8.43 27.72
C TRP A 5 -21.34 -6.96 27.64
N GLN A 6 -22.64 -6.67 27.48
CA GLN A 6 -23.15 -5.30 27.54
C GLN A 6 -22.88 -4.65 28.91
N LEU A 7 -23.00 -5.41 30.00
CA LEU A 7 -22.66 -4.93 31.34
C LEU A 7 -21.15 -4.72 31.53
N LYS A 8 -20.31 -5.59 30.94
CA LYS A 8 -18.84 -5.48 31.00
C LYS A 8 -18.30 -4.31 30.16
N PHE A 9 -18.92 -4.00 29.03
CA PHE A 9 -18.49 -2.97 28.08
C PHE A 9 -19.60 -1.95 27.72
N PRO A 10 -20.15 -1.22 28.70
CA PRO A 10 -21.35 -0.42 28.50
C PRO A 10 -21.17 0.69 27.44
N TYR A 11 -19.98 1.30 27.37
CA TYR A 11 -19.69 2.37 26.40
C TYR A 11 -19.64 1.88 24.95
N SER A 12 -19.16 0.66 24.71
CA SER A 12 -19.08 0.07 23.36
C SER A 12 -20.47 -0.26 22.83
N PHE A 13 -21.35 -0.80 23.68
CA PHE A 13 -22.73 -1.15 23.31
C PHE A 13 -23.68 0.06 23.26
N ALA A 14 -23.33 1.18 23.90
CA ALA A 14 -24.18 2.39 23.92
C ALA A 14 -24.46 2.95 22.51
N GLN A 15 -23.57 2.70 21.54
CA GLN A 15 -23.75 3.14 20.15
C GLN A 15 -24.70 2.21 19.35
N PHE A 16 -25.06 1.05 19.89
CA PHE A 16 -25.91 0.04 19.25
C PHE A 16 -27.12 -0.32 20.14
N PRO A 17 -28.00 0.64 20.47
CA PRO A 17 -29.05 0.45 21.49
C PRO A 17 -30.08 -0.63 21.17
N ASN A 18 -30.27 -0.96 19.89
CA ASN A 18 -31.24 -1.96 19.41
C ASN A 18 -30.61 -3.30 19.05
N LEU A 19 -29.29 -3.49 19.26
CA LEU A 19 -28.57 -4.69 18.81
C LEU A 19 -29.21 -6.00 19.30
N LEU A 20 -29.63 -6.05 20.57
CA LEU A 20 -30.25 -7.23 21.18
C LEU A 20 -31.65 -7.56 20.64
N THR A 21 -32.29 -6.60 19.96
CA THR A 21 -33.59 -6.79 19.31
C THR A 21 -33.46 -7.05 17.81
N GLU A 22 -32.35 -6.60 17.20
CA GLU A 22 -32.07 -6.76 15.78
C GLU A 22 -31.40 -8.10 15.46
N LEU A 23 -30.56 -8.61 16.37
CA LEU A 23 -29.94 -9.92 16.24
C LEU A 23 -30.90 -11.03 16.68
N ASP A 24 -30.98 -12.11 15.90
CA ASP A 24 -31.67 -13.32 16.33
C ASP A 24 -30.88 -14.08 17.44
N ALA A 25 -31.48 -15.13 17.99
CA ALA A 25 -30.87 -15.88 19.09
C ALA A 25 -29.54 -16.56 18.70
N GLU A 26 -29.40 -17.00 17.45
CA GLU A 26 -28.20 -17.66 16.95
C GLU A 26 -27.07 -16.63 16.82
N GLN A 27 -27.35 -15.48 16.23
CA GLN A 27 -26.39 -14.39 16.07
C GLN A 27 -25.92 -13.81 17.40
N GLN A 28 -26.83 -13.67 18.38
CA GLN A 28 -26.47 -13.24 19.74
C GLN A 28 -25.54 -14.24 20.43
N GLU A 29 -25.77 -15.54 20.21
CA GLU A 29 -24.92 -16.59 20.76
C GLU A 29 -23.55 -16.60 20.06
N THR A 30 -23.50 -16.53 18.73
CA THR A 30 -22.25 -16.43 17.97
C THR A 30 -21.41 -15.23 18.42
N LEU A 31 -22.02 -14.06 18.58
CA LEU A 31 -21.32 -12.87 19.07
C LEU A 31 -20.84 -13.05 20.52
N SER A 32 -21.65 -13.66 21.39
CA SER A 32 -21.25 -13.96 22.76
C SER A 32 -20.08 -14.95 22.83
N GLN A 33 -20.07 -15.96 21.97
CA GLN A 33 -18.98 -16.94 21.85
C GLN A 33 -17.71 -16.29 21.33
N LEU A 34 -17.82 -15.44 20.31
CA LEU A 34 -16.70 -14.68 19.77
C LEU A 34 -16.02 -13.82 20.83
N LEU A 35 -16.80 -13.04 21.57
CA LEU A 35 -16.27 -12.20 22.66
C LEU A 35 -15.60 -13.05 23.74
N HIS A 36 -16.19 -14.20 24.07
CA HIS A 36 -15.61 -15.13 25.04
C HIS A 36 -14.27 -15.71 24.58
N LEU A 37 -14.18 -16.13 23.32
CA LEU A 37 -12.95 -16.66 22.72
C LEU A 37 -11.81 -15.64 22.79
N ILE A 38 -12.09 -14.37 22.44
CA ILE A 38 -11.07 -13.31 22.48
C ILE A 38 -10.65 -12.98 23.93
N ASP A 39 -11.59 -12.97 24.88
CA ASP A 39 -11.30 -12.77 26.32
C ASP A 39 -10.37 -13.88 26.86
N GLN A 40 -10.56 -15.12 26.38
CA GLN A 40 -9.75 -16.28 26.79
C GLN A 40 -8.40 -16.38 26.08
N ALA A 41 -8.30 -15.87 24.85
CA ALA A 41 -7.10 -15.99 24.02
C ALA A 41 -5.89 -15.23 24.58
N GLY A 42 -6.10 -14.16 25.36
CA GLY A 42 -4.99 -13.42 25.96
C GLY A 42 -5.38 -12.14 26.69
N VAL A 43 -4.57 -11.77 27.68
CA VAL A 43 -4.76 -10.56 28.48
C VAL A 43 -4.59 -9.32 27.60
N GLY A 44 -5.60 -8.45 27.57
CA GLY A 44 -5.58 -7.18 26.82
C GLY A 44 -6.00 -7.30 25.34
N LEU A 45 -6.39 -8.49 24.87
CA LEU A 45 -6.96 -8.64 23.54
C LEU A 45 -8.39 -8.08 23.47
N LEU A 46 -9.21 -8.38 24.47
CA LEU A 46 -10.56 -7.84 24.58
C LEU A 46 -10.60 -6.57 25.44
N ASP A 47 -10.83 -5.44 24.78
CA ASP A 47 -11.08 -4.13 25.41
C ASP A 47 -12.30 -3.44 24.77
N GLY A 48 -12.65 -2.26 25.27
CA GLY A 48 -13.81 -1.50 24.78
C GLY A 48 -13.74 -1.19 23.28
N ASP A 49 -12.54 -0.90 22.76
CA ASP A 49 -12.34 -0.59 21.34
C ASP A 49 -12.52 -1.84 20.46
N THR A 50 -12.00 -2.99 20.90
CA THR A 50 -12.17 -4.29 20.22
C THR A 50 -13.64 -4.67 20.14
N VAL A 51 -14.36 -4.55 21.26
CA VAL A 51 -15.80 -4.81 21.31
C VAL A 51 -16.53 -3.87 20.37
N PHE A 52 -16.20 -2.57 20.40
CA PHE A 52 -16.80 -1.59 19.51
C PHE A 52 -16.58 -1.93 18.03
N HIS A 53 -15.37 -2.32 17.64
CA HIS A 53 -15.07 -2.75 16.28
C HIS A 53 -15.87 -4.00 15.87
N ILE A 54 -15.91 -5.05 16.70
CA ILE A 54 -16.69 -6.26 16.40
C ILE A 54 -18.17 -5.92 16.15
N LEU A 55 -18.74 -5.05 16.99
CA LEU A 55 -20.13 -4.61 16.84
C LEU A 55 -20.37 -3.80 15.55
N ASN A 56 -19.39 -2.97 15.17
CA ASN A 56 -19.46 -2.13 13.97
C ASN A 56 -19.31 -2.93 12.67
N TYR A 57 -18.70 -4.11 12.72
CA TYR A 57 -18.52 -5.03 11.58
C TYR A 57 -19.40 -6.29 11.67
N SER A 58 -20.55 -6.19 12.35
CA SER A 58 -21.47 -7.30 12.61
C SER A 58 -22.05 -7.97 11.36
N SER A 59 -21.95 -7.34 10.18
CA SER A 59 -22.37 -7.93 8.90
C SER A 59 -21.48 -9.10 8.42
N TYR A 60 -20.28 -9.27 9.00
CA TYR A 60 -19.32 -10.33 8.63
C TYR A 60 -18.97 -11.24 9.84
N LEU A 61 -19.92 -11.37 10.78
CA LEU A 61 -19.68 -12.02 12.07
C LEU A 61 -19.27 -13.49 11.91
N SER A 62 -19.85 -14.21 10.95
CA SER A 62 -19.55 -15.63 10.68
C SER A 62 -18.10 -15.86 10.26
N GLU A 63 -17.63 -15.09 9.29
CA GLU A 63 -16.29 -15.15 8.71
C GLU A 63 -15.24 -14.75 9.75
N LEU A 64 -15.51 -13.66 10.47
CA LEU A 64 -14.66 -13.18 11.54
C LEU A 64 -14.57 -14.19 12.70
N THR A 65 -15.68 -14.86 13.03
CA THR A 65 -15.70 -15.91 14.06
C THR A 65 -14.90 -17.13 13.65
N TYR A 66 -15.05 -17.60 12.41
CA TYR A 66 -14.29 -18.74 11.89
C TYR A 66 -12.77 -18.49 11.95
N LEU A 67 -12.32 -17.34 11.46
CA LEU A 67 -10.90 -16.98 11.49
C LEU A 67 -10.37 -16.87 12.92
N ILE A 68 -11.13 -16.25 13.83
CA ILE A 68 -10.70 -16.10 15.23
C ILE A 68 -10.63 -17.45 15.95
N ILE A 69 -11.57 -18.37 15.68
CA ILE A 69 -11.50 -19.75 16.20
C ILE A 69 -10.21 -20.42 15.73
N LEU A 70 -9.94 -20.41 14.42
CA LEU A 70 -8.75 -21.05 13.87
C LEU A 70 -7.46 -20.48 14.47
N ILE A 71 -7.33 -19.15 14.55
CA ILE A 71 -6.14 -18.48 15.08
C ILE A 71 -5.97 -18.77 16.58
N ASN A 72 -7.09 -18.85 17.32
CA ASN A 72 -7.09 -19.18 18.74
C ASN A 72 -6.70 -20.65 18.98
N ASP A 73 -7.18 -21.58 18.16
CA ASP A 73 -6.81 -23.00 18.22
C ASP A 73 -5.30 -23.20 17.96
N LEU A 74 -4.74 -22.41 17.04
CA LEU A 74 -3.30 -22.34 16.77
C LEU A 74 -2.51 -21.55 17.83
N LYS A 75 -3.19 -20.96 18.82
CA LYS A 75 -2.61 -20.18 19.92
C LYS A 75 -1.71 -19.02 19.46
N CYS A 76 -2.04 -18.40 18.33
CA CYS A 76 -1.27 -17.29 17.77
C CYS A 76 -2.02 -15.95 17.73
N LEU A 77 -3.23 -15.88 18.30
CA LEU A 77 -4.04 -14.66 18.30
C LEU A 77 -3.32 -13.52 19.03
N ASN A 78 -3.17 -12.38 18.36
CA ASN A 78 -2.60 -11.18 18.95
C ASN A 78 -3.37 -9.93 18.52
N LYS A 79 -3.10 -8.80 19.19
CA LYS A 79 -3.79 -7.53 18.95
C LYS A 79 -3.61 -7.00 17.52
N SER A 80 -2.43 -7.22 16.92
CA SER A 80 -2.16 -6.80 15.54
C SER A 80 -3.03 -7.56 14.55
N MET A 81 -3.20 -8.87 14.74
CA MET A 81 -4.08 -9.69 13.89
C MET A 81 -5.54 -9.28 14.04
N LEU A 82 -6.01 -9.05 15.27
CA LEU A 82 -7.37 -8.54 15.51
C LEU A 82 -7.60 -7.20 14.82
N ASN A 83 -6.67 -6.25 15.00
CA ASN A 83 -6.76 -4.95 14.32
C ASN A 83 -6.73 -5.11 12.80
N HIS A 84 -5.93 -6.04 12.27
CA HIS A 84 -5.90 -6.34 10.84
C HIS A 84 -7.27 -6.83 10.33
N LEU A 85 -7.91 -7.75 11.05
CA LEU A 85 -9.26 -8.26 10.72
C LEU A 85 -10.32 -7.16 10.72
N PHE A 86 -10.21 -6.18 11.63
CA PHE A 86 -11.19 -5.09 11.71
C PHE A 86 -10.96 -3.97 10.69
N THR A 87 -9.72 -3.77 10.24
CA THR A 87 -9.37 -2.59 9.43
C THR A 87 -9.21 -2.87 7.94
N ASN A 88 -9.05 -4.13 7.53
CA ASN A 88 -8.74 -4.47 6.14
C ASN A 88 -9.91 -5.14 5.41
N HIS A 89 -10.14 -4.71 4.17
CA HIS A 89 -11.18 -5.24 3.29
C HIS A 89 -10.81 -6.60 2.65
N TYR A 90 -9.60 -7.12 2.86
CA TYR A 90 -9.09 -8.36 2.25
C TYR A 90 -9.37 -9.63 3.07
N LEU A 91 -10.33 -9.57 4.00
CA LEU A 91 -10.73 -10.71 4.83
C LEU A 91 -11.10 -11.96 3.99
N PRO A 92 -11.86 -11.83 2.87
CA PRO A 92 -12.21 -12.98 2.04
C PRO A 92 -10.99 -13.67 1.43
N ASP A 93 -10.01 -12.90 0.93
CA ASP A 93 -8.81 -13.45 0.28
C ASP A 93 -7.92 -14.20 1.29
N LEU A 94 -7.82 -13.68 2.51
CA LEU A 94 -7.10 -14.32 3.61
C LEU A 94 -7.78 -15.61 4.05
N GLN A 95 -9.12 -15.61 4.15
CA GLN A 95 -9.90 -16.79 4.49
C GLN A 95 -9.73 -17.88 3.42
N GLU A 96 -9.91 -17.53 2.15
CA GLU A 96 -9.72 -18.47 1.04
C GLU A 96 -8.30 -19.05 1.04
N SER A 97 -7.28 -18.20 1.25
CA SER A 97 -5.89 -18.62 1.34
C SER A 97 -5.65 -19.66 2.43
N ILE A 98 -6.25 -19.43 3.61
CA ILE A 98 -6.18 -20.35 4.75
C ILE A 98 -6.91 -21.66 4.45
N ASP A 99 -8.12 -21.59 3.87
CA ASP A 99 -8.92 -22.76 3.54
C ASP A 99 -8.26 -23.63 2.47
N VAL A 100 -7.66 -23.02 1.44
CA VAL A 100 -6.91 -23.73 0.42
C VAL A 100 -5.73 -24.48 1.04
N LEU A 101 -4.94 -23.83 1.90
CA LEU A 101 -3.79 -24.49 2.53
C LEU A 101 -4.22 -25.57 3.53
N SER A 102 -5.22 -25.32 4.37
CA SER A 102 -5.67 -26.26 5.41
C SER A 102 -6.20 -27.56 4.81
N ASN A 103 -6.78 -27.51 3.61
CA ASN A 103 -7.22 -28.68 2.86
C ASN A 103 -6.07 -29.57 2.33
N HIS A 104 -4.83 -29.05 2.28
CA HIS A 104 -3.69 -29.77 1.71
C HIS A 104 -2.59 -30.07 2.74
N THR A 105 -2.53 -29.32 3.84
CA THR A 105 -1.51 -29.47 4.87
C THR A 105 -2.00 -28.99 6.23
N MET A 106 -1.44 -29.56 7.31
CA MET A 106 -1.63 -29.00 8.65
C MET A 106 -0.98 -27.61 8.72
N LEU A 107 -1.76 -26.62 9.15
CA LEU A 107 -1.29 -25.25 9.36
C LEU A 107 -0.58 -25.13 10.70
N SER A 108 0.54 -24.41 10.71
CA SER A 108 1.22 -23.98 11.93
C SER A 108 0.91 -22.52 12.26
N SER A 109 1.20 -22.11 13.50
CA SER A 109 1.13 -20.71 13.92
C SER A 109 1.94 -19.79 13.01
N ASP A 110 3.10 -20.25 12.55
CA ASP A 110 4.04 -19.45 11.76
C ASP A 110 3.48 -19.16 10.36
N VAL A 111 2.81 -20.14 9.76
CA VAL A 111 2.17 -19.99 8.45
C VAL A 111 1.05 -18.95 8.53
N VAL A 112 0.17 -19.07 9.53
CA VAL A 112 -0.93 -18.10 9.70
C VAL A 112 -0.38 -16.71 10.01
N THR A 113 0.60 -16.61 10.91
CA THR A 113 1.25 -15.32 11.22
C THR A 113 1.86 -14.67 9.98
N PHE A 114 2.50 -15.47 9.11
CA PHE A 114 3.02 -14.98 7.85
C PHE A 114 1.92 -14.47 6.91
N LEU A 115 0.82 -15.21 6.72
CA LEU A 115 -0.29 -14.77 5.85
C LEU A 115 -0.94 -13.46 6.33
N PHE A 116 -0.98 -13.24 7.65
CA PHE A 116 -1.45 -11.97 8.23
C PHE A 116 -0.46 -10.80 8.08
N SER A 117 0.82 -11.10 7.83
CA SER A 117 1.85 -10.08 7.67
C SER A 117 1.95 -9.51 6.25
N ILE A 118 1.26 -10.13 5.29
CA ILE A 118 1.41 -9.83 3.87
C ILE A 118 0.14 -9.21 3.29
N LYS A 119 0.31 -8.35 2.29
CA LYS A 119 -0.81 -7.62 1.66
C LYS A 119 -1.65 -8.49 0.72
N ASN A 120 -1.02 -9.47 0.07
CA ASN A 120 -1.70 -10.37 -0.86
C ASN A 120 -1.38 -11.85 -0.51
N PRO A 121 -2.20 -12.49 0.35
CA PRO A 121 -1.96 -13.86 0.77
C PRO A 121 -2.17 -14.89 -0.34
N GLN A 122 -3.09 -14.65 -1.27
CA GLN A 122 -3.41 -15.59 -2.36
C GLN A 122 -2.21 -15.90 -3.25
N ASP A 123 -1.41 -14.89 -3.59
CA ASP A 123 -0.20 -15.07 -4.41
C ASP A 123 0.82 -15.98 -3.71
N CYS A 124 1.03 -15.77 -2.40
CA CYS A 124 1.96 -16.58 -1.62
C CYS A 124 1.45 -18.02 -1.47
N VAL A 125 0.15 -18.20 -1.24
CA VAL A 125 -0.49 -19.52 -1.23
C VAL A 125 -0.37 -20.20 -2.59
N GLY A 126 -0.51 -19.46 -3.69
CA GLY A 126 -0.30 -19.96 -5.04
C GLY A 126 1.10 -20.56 -5.24
N PHE A 127 2.14 -19.93 -4.69
CA PHE A 127 3.49 -20.50 -4.67
C PHE A 127 3.57 -21.73 -3.76
N MET A 128 3.03 -21.65 -2.54
CA MET A 128 3.05 -22.74 -1.56
C MET A 128 2.42 -24.01 -2.13
N MET A 129 1.25 -23.89 -2.74
CA MET A 129 0.52 -25.00 -3.34
C MET A 129 1.32 -25.68 -4.46
N ARG A 130 1.94 -24.88 -5.35
CA ARG A 130 2.78 -25.42 -6.43
C ARG A 130 4.00 -26.15 -5.84
N ALA A 131 4.68 -25.58 -4.85
CA ALA A 131 5.83 -26.23 -4.21
C ALA A 131 5.45 -27.50 -3.44
N LEU A 132 4.36 -27.48 -2.67
CA LEU A 132 3.81 -28.64 -1.95
C LEU A 132 3.51 -29.79 -2.91
N SER A 133 2.89 -29.51 -4.06
CA SER A 133 2.59 -30.53 -5.09
C SER A 133 3.83 -31.18 -5.70
N THR A 134 5.00 -30.53 -5.60
CA THR A 134 6.29 -31.11 -6.00
C THR A 134 7.04 -31.81 -4.86
N GLY A 135 6.44 -31.88 -3.67
CA GLY A 135 6.98 -32.57 -2.50
C GLY A 135 7.90 -31.74 -1.61
N VAL A 136 7.87 -30.40 -1.72
CA VAL A 136 8.63 -29.52 -0.81
C VAL A 136 7.85 -29.32 0.48
N GLU A 137 8.51 -29.46 1.64
CA GLU A 137 7.87 -29.26 2.95
C GLU A 137 7.47 -27.80 3.19
N LEU A 138 6.32 -27.59 3.84
CA LEU A 138 5.77 -26.26 4.13
C LEU A 138 6.72 -25.37 4.92
N THR A 139 7.48 -25.94 5.86
CA THR A 139 8.49 -25.23 6.66
C THR A 139 9.61 -24.65 5.80
N VAL A 140 10.08 -25.42 4.81
CA VAL A 140 11.09 -24.98 3.84
C VAL A 140 10.55 -23.88 2.95
N ILE A 141 9.30 -24.03 2.48
CA ILE A 141 8.62 -23.02 1.66
C ILE A 141 8.47 -21.70 2.42
N LEU A 142 8.00 -21.77 3.67
CA LEU A 142 7.77 -20.60 4.52
C LEU A 142 9.08 -19.86 4.81
N ASN A 143 10.14 -20.59 5.18
CA ASN A 143 11.47 -20.02 5.39
C ASN A 143 12.00 -19.34 4.13
N TYR A 144 11.77 -19.93 2.97
CA TYR A 144 12.16 -19.33 1.70
C TYR A 144 11.39 -18.03 1.41
N LEU A 145 10.06 -18.06 1.44
CA LEU A 145 9.21 -16.88 1.14
C LEU A 145 9.47 -15.72 2.10
N SER A 146 9.66 -16.01 3.40
CA SER A 146 9.87 -14.99 4.43
C SER A 146 11.24 -14.31 4.36
N GLN A 147 12.27 -14.96 3.81
CA GLN A 147 13.65 -14.47 3.88
C GLN A 147 14.24 -14.09 2.52
N ASN A 148 13.76 -14.67 1.43
CA ASN A 148 14.47 -14.64 0.14
C ASN A 148 13.63 -14.12 -1.02
N VAL A 149 12.36 -13.75 -0.80
CA VAL A 149 11.44 -13.36 -1.88
C VAL A 149 10.89 -11.96 -1.64
N THR A 150 10.97 -11.14 -2.67
CA THR A 150 10.27 -9.85 -2.71
C THR A 150 8.80 -10.11 -3.06
N LEU A 151 7.92 -9.98 -2.06
CA LEU A 151 6.54 -10.44 -2.14
C LEU A 151 5.71 -9.70 -3.19
N GLU A 152 6.05 -8.44 -3.45
CA GLU A 152 5.39 -7.58 -4.44
C GLU A 152 5.49 -8.12 -5.87
N GLY A 153 6.48 -8.96 -6.16
CA GLY A 153 6.69 -9.57 -7.48
C GLY A 153 6.13 -10.99 -7.63
N VAL A 154 5.60 -11.60 -6.57
CA VAL A 154 5.26 -13.04 -6.55
C VAL A 154 4.21 -13.40 -7.59
N SER A 155 3.10 -12.65 -7.67
CA SER A 155 2.00 -12.95 -8.60
C SER A 155 2.46 -13.10 -10.05
N ARG A 156 3.21 -12.11 -10.54
CA ARG A 156 3.71 -12.07 -11.92
C ARG A 156 4.84 -13.08 -12.13
N ALA A 157 5.66 -13.29 -11.10
CA ALA A 157 6.71 -14.30 -11.12
C ALA A 157 6.12 -15.70 -11.27
N LEU A 158 5.02 -16.02 -10.58
CA LEU A 158 4.30 -17.28 -10.78
C LEU A 158 3.88 -17.46 -12.23
N THR A 159 3.29 -16.44 -12.85
CA THR A 159 2.83 -16.56 -14.24
C THR A 159 3.97 -16.85 -15.21
N LEU A 160 5.10 -16.13 -15.10
CA LEU A 160 6.23 -16.38 -16.00
C LEU A 160 6.94 -17.70 -15.68
N PHE A 161 7.03 -18.06 -14.39
CA PHE A 161 7.68 -19.30 -13.97
C PHE A 161 6.87 -20.54 -14.37
N ASP A 162 5.54 -20.47 -14.34
CA ASP A 162 4.63 -21.51 -14.83
C ASP A 162 4.76 -21.77 -16.34
N LEU A 163 5.16 -20.76 -17.12
CA LEU A 163 5.45 -20.89 -18.55
C LEU A 163 6.84 -21.47 -18.84
N SER A 164 7.75 -21.42 -17.87
CA SER A 164 9.13 -21.86 -18.05
C SER A 164 9.29 -23.38 -17.90
N SER A 165 10.46 -23.89 -18.27
CA SER A 165 10.88 -25.27 -18.02
C SER A 165 11.27 -25.55 -16.56
N TYR A 166 11.33 -24.53 -15.71
CA TYR A 166 11.63 -24.71 -14.29
C TYR A 166 10.42 -25.23 -13.52
N SER A 167 10.69 -25.82 -12.35
CA SER A 167 9.67 -26.43 -11.48
C SER A 167 9.79 -25.90 -10.06
N TYR A 168 8.75 -26.05 -9.26
CA TYR A 168 8.68 -25.53 -7.88
C TYR A 168 9.42 -26.40 -6.85
N LYS A 169 10.54 -27.01 -7.26
CA LYS A 169 11.45 -27.73 -6.37
C LYS A 169 12.40 -26.76 -5.67
N ALA A 170 12.88 -27.14 -4.49
CA ALA A 170 13.78 -26.31 -3.69
C ALA A 170 15.05 -25.84 -4.45
N GLU A 171 15.58 -26.66 -5.37
CA GLU A 171 16.71 -26.33 -6.24
C GLU A 171 16.45 -25.14 -7.20
N HIS A 172 15.19 -24.82 -7.45
CA HIS A 172 14.77 -23.75 -8.36
C HIS A 172 14.26 -22.50 -7.64
N PHE A 173 14.12 -22.55 -6.32
CA PHE A 173 13.73 -21.39 -5.51
C PHE A 173 14.66 -20.18 -5.72
N PRO A 174 16.00 -20.32 -5.82
CA PRO A 174 16.84 -19.18 -6.14
C PRO A 174 16.52 -18.53 -7.49
N LYS A 175 16.07 -19.32 -8.48
CA LYS A 175 15.68 -18.82 -9.80
C LYS A 175 14.38 -18.03 -9.73
N PHE A 176 13.41 -18.52 -8.97
CA PHE A 176 12.16 -17.80 -8.71
C PHE A 176 12.41 -16.48 -7.98
N SER A 177 13.35 -16.45 -7.02
CA SER A 177 13.69 -15.24 -6.25
C SER A 177 14.24 -14.14 -7.16
N VAL A 178 15.12 -14.47 -8.11
CA VAL A 178 15.61 -13.50 -9.10
C VAL A 178 14.46 -12.88 -9.88
N LEU A 179 13.51 -13.72 -10.31
CA LEU A 179 12.36 -13.27 -11.08
C LEU A 179 11.41 -12.39 -10.24
N ALA A 180 11.06 -12.83 -9.03
CA ALA A 180 10.22 -12.07 -8.10
C ALA A 180 10.86 -10.71 -7.76
N LYS A 181 12.19 -10.65 -7.63
CA LYS A 181 12.90 -9.39 -7.40
C LYS A 181 12.80 -8.44 -8.57
N VAL A 182 13.01 -8.92 -9.80
CA VAL A 182 12.86 -8.09 -11.02
C VAL A 182 11.41 -7.62 -11.17
N LEU A 183 10.45 -8.52 -10.98
CA LEU A 183 9.01 -8.22 -11.06
C LEU A 183 8.45 -7.48 -9.84
N ALA A 184 9.26 -7.20 -8.82
CA ALA A 184 8.91 -6.24 -7.78
C ALA A 184 9.16 -4.79 -8.23
N ASN A 185 9.95 -4.58 -9.28
CA ASN A 185 10.17 -3.26 -9.84
C ASN A 185 8.90 -2.76 -10.57
N PRO A 186 8.37 -1.56 -10.26
CA PRO A 186 7.15 -1.04 -10.87
C PRO A 186 7.16 -1.01 -12.40
N LEU A 187 8.28 -0.62 -13.02
CA LEU A 187 8.41 -0.59 -14.47
C LEU A 187 8.32 -2.00 -15.08
N CYS A 188 8.98 -2.98 -14.46
CA CYS A 188 8.90 -4.38 -14.87
C CYS A 188 7.48 -4.96 -14.71
N GLN A 189 6.74 -4.55 -13.67
CA GLN A 189 5.34 -4.94 -13.50
C GLN A 189 4.49 -4.39 -14.65
N THR A 190 4.60 -3.10 -14.93
CA THR A 190 3.81 -2.42 -15.95
C THR A 190 4.06 -3.00 -17.35
N ILE A 191 5.32 -3.21 -17.71
CA ILE A 191 5.65 -3.80 -19.02
C ILE A 191 5.19 -5.26 -19.12
N PHE A 192 5.31 -6.04 -18.03
CA PHE A 192 4.84 -7.42 -18.00
C PHE A 192 3.32 -7.50 -18.14
N ASP A 193 2.58 -6.65 -17.43
CA ASP A 193 1.11 -6.61 -17.49
C ASP A 193 0.61 -6.08 -18.83
N SER A 194 1.40 -5.22 -19.49
CA SER A 194 1.07 -4.70 -20.82
C SER A 194 0.87 -5.81 -21.85
N ARG A 195 1.49 -6.98 -21.64
CA ARG A 195 1.34 -8.18 -22.49
C ARG A 195 -0.09 -8.72 -22.50
N TRP A 196 -0.87 -8.43 -21.46
CA TRP A 196 -2.27 -8.84 -21.31
C TRP A 196 -3.27 -7.79 -21.80
N ARG A 197 -2.82 -6.66 -22.36
CA ARG A 197 -3.72 -5.59 -22.80
C ARG A 197 -4.61 -6.07 -23.96
N SER A 198 -5.91 -5.82 -23.82
CA SER A 198 -6.91 -6.00 -24.87
C SER A 198 -7.39 -4.65 -25.37
N PHE A 199 -7.47 -4.47 -26.70
CA PHE A 199 -7.89 -3.21 -27.32
C PHE A 199 -9.34 -3.22 -27.82
N SER A 200 -10.12 -4.25 -27.48
CA SER A 200 -11.56 -4.29 -27.71
C SER A 200 -12.25 -5.25 -26.75
N ASP A 201 -13.53 -5.00 -26.48
CA ASP A 201 -14.38 -5.91 -25.67
C ASP A 201 -14.53 -7.30 -26.31
N TYR A 202 -14.16 -7.45 -27.59
CA TYR A 202 -14.27 -8.69 -28.36
C TYR A 202 -12.90 -9.37 -28.61
N SER A 203 -11.78 -8.75 -28.22
CA SER A 203 -10.46 -9.37 -28.38
C SER A 203 -10.18 -10.30 -27.22
N VAL A 204 -9.95 -11.57 -27.55
CA VAL A 204 -9.50 -12.57 -26.60
C VAL A 204 -8.06 -12.26 -26.22
N ILE A 205 -7.80 -12.11 -24.93
CA ILE A 205 -6.44 -11.95 -24.41
C ILE A 205 -5.75 -13.31 -24.56
N SER A 206 -4.88 -13.44 -25.56
CA SER A 206 -3.95 -14.57 -25.66
C SER A 206 -2.63 -14.18 -25.02
N GLU A 207 -2.03 -15.09 -24.23
CA GLU A 207 -0.67 -14.87 -23.74
C GLU A 207 0.29 -14.72 -24.93
N PRO A 208 0.94 -13.56 -25.10
CA PRO A 208 1.83 -13.36 -26.25
C PRO A 208 3.18 -14.07 -26.07
N LEU A 209 3.45 -14.64 -24.89
CA LEU A 209 4.72 -15.26 -24.53
C LEU A 209 4.57 -16.78 -24.51
N ASN A 210 5.40 -17.49 -25.27
CA ASN A 210 5.46 -18.95 -25.24
C ASN A 210 6.52 -19.45 -24.23
N SER A 211 6.57 -20.77 -24.01
CA SER A 211 7.50 -21.38 -23.06
C SER A 211 8.98 -21.22 -23.43
N THR A 212 9.30 -21.16 -24.74
CA THR A 212 10.67 -20.97 -25.21
C THR A 212 11.17 -19.57 -24.89
N ASP A 213 10.33 -18.56 -25.12
CA ASP A 213 10.63 -17.17 -24.82
C ASP A 213 10.72 -16.96 -23.29
N ALA A 214 9.86 -17.62 -22.51
CA ALA A 214 9.93 -17.60 -21.05
C ALA A 214 11.25 -18.18 -20.51
N ASP A 215 11.70 -19.31 -21.06
CA ASP A 215 12.99 -19.90 -20.73
C ASP A 215 14.17 -19.01 -21.12
N GLU A 216 14.08 -18.34 -22.28
CA GLU A 216 15.11 -17.44 -22.77
C GLU A 216 15.30 -16.26 -21.82
N ILE A 217 14.23 -15.52 -21.50
CA ILE A 217 14.34 -14.36 -20.61
C ILE A 217 14.82 -14.78 -19.23
N MET A 218 14.34 -15.92 -18.70
CA MET A 218 14.82 -16.41 -17.41
C MET A 218 16.32 -16.73 -17.43
N LYS A 219 16.83 -17.40 -18.47
CA LYS A 219 18.27 -17.69 -18.61
C LYS A 219 19.09 -16.41 -18.70
N GLN A 220 18.61 -15.41 -19.45
CA GLN A 220 19.28 -14.11 -19.55
C GLN A 220 19.38 -13.45 -18.16
N LEU A 221 18.28 -13.37 -17.41
CA LEU A 221 18.26 -12.75 -16.08
C LEU A 221 19.17 -13.47 -15.07
N LEU A 222 19.20 -14.80 -15.11
CA LEU A 222 20.03 -15.61 -14.21
C LEU A 222 21.54 -15.44 -14.49
N GLY A 223 21.91 -15.14 -15.74
CA GLY A 223 23.29 -14.87 -16.14
C GLY A 223 23.81 -13.48 -15.73
N LEU A 224 22.92 -12.58 -15.30
CA LEU A 224 23.27 -11.21 -14.92
C LEU A 224 23.53 -11.09 -13.42
N VAL A 225 24.46 -10.22 -13.05
CA VAL A 225 24.80 -9.95 -11.64
C VAL A 225 24.01 -8.74 -11.13
N ASP A 226 24.16 -7.61 -11.82
CA ASP A 226 23.62 -6.31 -11.45
C ASP A 226 22.10 -6.20 -11.64
N GLU A 227 21.44 -5.52 -10.69
CA GLU A 227 19.98 -5.40 -10.65
C GLU A 227 19.44 -4.45 -11.71
N GLU A 228 20.10 -3.31 -11.92
CA GLU A 228 19.72 -2.35 -12.95
C GLU A 228 19.78 -3.01 -14.35
N THR A 229 20.84 -3.79 -14.60
CA THR A 229 21.03 -4.52 -15.85
C THR A 229 19.95 -5.58 -16.05
N LYS A 230 19.50 -6.25 -14.98
CA LYS A 230 18.36 -7.19 -15.03
C LYS A 230 17.05 -6.47 -15.38
N ILE A 231 16.78 -5.35 -14.73
CA ILE A 231 15.57 -4.53 -15.00
C ILE A 231 15.55 -4.06 -16.45
N ARG A 232 16.69 -3.52 -16.93
CA ARG A 232 16.87 -3.12 -18.34
C ARG A 232 16.59 -4.28 -19.29
N THR A 233 17.26 -5.42 -19.07
CA THR A 233 17.12 -6.59 -19.95
C THR A 233 15.69 -7.11 -19.97
N PHE A 234 15.04 -7.16 -18.81
CA PHE A 234 13.63 -7.55 -18.68
C PHE A 234 12.71 -6.61 -19.45
N PHE A 235 12.87 -5.31 -19.24
CA PHE A 235 12.03 -4.31 -19.90
C PHE A 235 12.18 -4.37 -21.42
N ASP A 236 13.41 -4.31 -21.93
CA ASP A 236 13.69 -4.32 -23.37
C ASP A 236 13.19 -5.61 -24.04
N PHE A 237 13.24 -6.75 -23.35
CA PHE A 237 12.67 -8.00 -23.84
C PHE A 237 11.16 -7.90 -24.03
N PHE A 238 10.42 -7.45 -23.01
CA PHE A 238 8.96 -7.39 -23.07
C PHE A 238 8.41 -6.25 -23.94
N VAL A 239 9.20 -5.22 -24.26
CA VAL A 239 8.82 -4.23 -25.29
C VAL A 239 8.46 -4.90 -26.62
N SER A 240 9.13 -6.00 -26.98
CA SER A 240 8.90 -6.72 -28.23
C SER A 240 7.59 -7.51 -28.26
N PHE A 241 6.99 -7.79 -27.09
CA PHE A 241 5.76 -8.56 -26.94
C PHE A 241 4.54 -7.69 -26.68
N ARG A 242 4.67 -6.37 -26.79
CA ARG A 242 3.53 -5.47 -26.63
C ARG A 242 2.51 -5.70 -27.73
N PRO A 243 1.23 -5.81 -27.39
CA PRO A 243 0.19 -5.87 -28.40
C PRO A 243 0.08 -4.49 -29.06
N PHE A 244 0.00 -4.46 -30.39
CA PHE A 244 -0.25 -3.23 -31.14
C PHE A 244 -1.76 -2.99 -31.24
N PRO A 245 -2.25 -1.77 -30.96
CA PRO A 245 -3.67 -1.50 -31.09
C PRO A 245 -4.12 -1.50 -32.56
N PRO A 246 -5.36 -1.92 -32.84
CA PRO A 246 -5.91 -1.92 -34.19
C PRO A 246 -6.27 -0.51 -34.70
N SER A 247 -6.15 0.54 -33.85
CA SER A 247 -6.61 1.89 -34.18
C SER A 247 -5.81 2.97 -33.45
N GLN A 248 -5.64 4.12 -34.11
CA GLN A 248 -4.98 5.32 -33.57
C GLN A 248 -5.67 5.90 -32.33
N ARG A 249 -6.94 5.57 -32.06
CA ARG A 249 -7.64 6.05 -30.86
C ARG A 249 -7.00 5.60 -29.55
N TYR A 250 -6.13 4.59 -29.60
CA TYR A 250 -5.39 4.05 -28.47
C TYR A 250 -3.96 4.60 -28.36
N ILE A 251 -3.56 5.48 -29.29
CA ILE A 251 -2.26 6.15 -29.26
C ILE A 251 -2.44 7.43 -28.43
N VAL A 252 -1.79 7.48 -27.28
CA VAL A 252 -1.83 8.62 -26.36
C VAL A 252 -0.46 9.30 -26.37
N ASP A 253 -0.45 10.62 -26.50
CA ASP A 253 0.77 11.40 -26.33
C ASP A 253 0.98 11.70 -24.83
N VAL A 254 2.05 11.16 -24.26
CA VAL A 254 2.31 11.24 -22.82
C VAL A 254 3.23 12.41 -22.52
N ASN A 255 2.75 13.34 -21.69
CA ASN A 255 3.56 14.45 -21.20
C ASN A 255 4.47 14.02 -20.05
N ILE A 256 5.73 13.75 -20.37
CA ILE A 256 6.78 13.33 -19.41
C ILE A 256 7.00 14.38 -18.31
N GLY A 257 6.88 15.68 -18.64
CA GLY A 257 7.03 16.77 -17.68
C GLY A 257 6.01 16.69 -16.55
N ASP A 258 4.77 16.35 -16.87
CA ASP A 258 3.69 16.20 -15.89
C ASP A 258 3.95 14.99 -14.99
N LYS A 259 4.45 13.87 -15.54
CA LYS A 259 4.80 12.66 -14.78
C LYS A 259 5.95 12.91 -13.81
N VAL A 260 7.01 13.56 -14.27
CA VAL A 260 8.15 13.94 -13.41
C VAL A 260 7.70 14.90 -12.30
N THR A 261 6.85 15.88 -12.62
CA THR A 261 6.32 16.83 -11.62
C THR A 261 5.47 16.13 -10.56
N ALA A 262 4.62 15.18 -10.95
CA ALA A 262 3.80 14.41 -10.04
C ALA A 262 4.65 13.56 -9.07
N ALA A 263 5.60 12.77 -9.59
CA ALA A 263 6.48 11.94 -8.77
C ALA A 263 7.37 12.79 -7.83
N LEU A 264 7.91 13.90 -8.31
CA LEU A 264 8.66 14.85 -7.46
C LEU A 264 7.80 15.43 -6.35
N THR A 265 6.53 15.72 -6.62
CA THR A 265 5.60 16.22 -5.62
C THR A 265 5.36 15.17 -4.53
N ASN A 266 5.17 13.90 -4.91
CA ASN A 266 5.02 12.79 -3.95
C ASN A 266 6.28 12.59 -3.11
N TYR A 267 7.45 12.61 -3.75
CA TYR A 267 8.75 12.54 -3.08
C TYR A 267 8.94 13.68 -2.07
N CYS A 268 8.58 14.92 -2.42
CA CYS A 268 8.66 16.04 -1.47
C CYS A 268 7.68 15.86 -0.30
N LYS A 269 6.46 15.35 -0.54
CA LYS A 269 5.47 15.11 0.54
C LYS A 269 5.96 14.05 1.53
N SER A 270 6.53 12.96 1.04
CA SER A 270 7.03 11.88 1.92
C SER A 270 8.19 12.36 2.80
N LYS A 271 9.11 13.15 2.24
CA LYS A 271 10.23 13.77 2.97
C LYS A 271 9.78 14.77 4.04
N ILE A 272 8.71 15.50 3.78
CA ILE A 272 8.09 16.38 4.78
C ILE A 272 7.42 15.57 5.90
N ALA A 273 6.73 14.48 5.56
CA ALA A 273 6.01 13.64 6.52
C ALA A 273 6.96 12.86 7.44
N SER A 274 8.17 12.51 6.98
CA SER A 274 9.17 11.76 7.74
C SER A 274 9.97 12.58 8.76
N ASP A 275 9.55 13.80 9.08
CA ASP A 275 10.19 14.71 10.04
C ASP A 275 11.69 15.00 9.75
N GLU A 276 12.10 14.90 8.47
CA GLU A 276 13.41 15.42 8.05
C GLU A 276 13.45 16.93 8.30
N ASN A 277 14.62 17.43 8.72
CA ASN A 277 14.82 18.83 9.10
C ASN A 277 14.20 19.76 8.05
N ALA A 278 13.11 20.45 8.41
CA ALA A 278 12.28 21.22 7.47
C ALA A 278 13.09 22.23 6.65
N LEU A 279 14.23 22.70 7.18
CA LEU A 279 15.18 23.56 6.48
C LEU A 279 15.91 22.85 5.32
N GLN A 280 16.27 21.57 5.47
CA GLN A 280 16.90 20.77 4.43
C GLN A 280 15.93 20.49 3.29
N VAL A 281 14.68 20.14 3.61
CA VAL A 281 13.63 19.91 2.61
C VAL A 281 13.33 21.20 1.83
N ARG A 282 13.24 22.36 2.51
CA ARG A 282 13.09 23.67 1.83
C ARG A 282 14.27 23.98 0.90
N LYS A 283 15.51 23.73 1.32
CA LYS A 283 16.70 23.93 0.47
C LYS A 283 16.70 22.99 -0.75
N MET A 284 16.26 21.76 -0.57
CA MET A 284 16.09 20.79 -1.66
C MET A 284 15.05 21.28 -2.67
N ILE A 285 13.86 21.68 -2.22
CA ILE A 285 12.79 22.22 -3.08
C ILE A 285 13.26 23.48 -3.82
N ALA A 286 13.92 24.40 -3.12
CA ALA A 286 14.47 25.61 -3.74
C ALA A 286 15.54 25.29 -4.81
N THR A 287 16.30 24.21 -4.62
CA THR A 287 17.29 23.74 -5.60
C THR A 287 16.59 23.13 -6.82
N LEU A 288 15.60 22.25 -6.62
CA LEU A 288 14.78 21.65 -7.68
C LEU A 288 14.14 22.72 -8.57
N ARG A 289 13.63 23.80 -7.97
CA ARG A 289 13.02 24.93 -8.69
C ARG A 289 13.99 25.68 -9.61
N LYS A 290 15.27 25.77 -9.25
CA LYS A 290 16.25 26.62 -9.96
C LYS A 290 17.16 25.83 -10.89
N LYS A 291 17.53 24.61 -10.50
CA LYS A 291 18.59 23.82 -11.14
C LYS A 291 18.12 22.43 -11.59
N GLY A 292 16.89 22.04 -11.26
CA GLY A 292 16.42 20.67 -11.47
C GLY A 292 16.93 19.70 -10.41
N GLY A 293 16.72 18.42 -10.68
CA GLY A 293 17.08 17.31 -9.80
C GLY A 293 18.56 16.93 -9.83
N ASN A 294 18.84 15.78 -9.22
CA ASN A 294 20.16 15.17 -9.21
C ASN A 294 20.02 13.65 -9.29
N LYS A 295 21.15 12.93 -9.35
CA LYS A 295 21.17 11.48 -9.46
C LYS A 295 20.42 10.77 -8.33
N ILE A 296 20.52 11.25 -7.10
CA ILE A 296 19.86 10.64 -5.94
C ILE A 296 18.34 10.70 -6.09
N ILE A 297 17.81 11.87 -6.49
CA ILE A 297 16.38 12.06 -6.71
C ILE A 297 15.92 11.23 -7.90
N PHE A 298 16.69 11.22 -9.00
CA PHE A 298 16.41 10.40 -10.16
C PHE A 298 16.30 8.92 -9.82
N ASP A 299 17.32 8.35 -9.16
CA ASP A 299 17.34 6.94 -8.78
C ASP A 299 16.17 6.58 -7.85
N THR A 300 15.62 7.55 -7.12
CA THR A 300 14.43 7.36 -6.26
C THR A 300 13.12 7.34 -7.04
N ILE A 301 12.96 8.20 -8.06
CA ILE A 301 11.67 8.39 -8.74
C ILE A 301 11.59 7.75 -10.13
N LYS A 302 12.71 7.37 -10.75
CA LYS A 302 12.77 6.98 -12.16
C LYS A 302 11.81 5.83 -12.50
N TYR A 303 11.67 4.85 -11.62
CA TYR A 303 10.79 3.70 -11.86
C TYR A 303 9.30 4.01 -11.67
N GLU A 304 8.95 4.94 -10.77
CA GLU A 304 7.57 5.46 -10.64
C GLU A 304 7.19 6.21 -11.93
N VAL A 305 8.03 7.17 -12.35
CA VAL A 305 7.80 7.97 -13.56
C VAL A 305 7.75 7.09 -14.82
N ALA A 306 8.73 6.19 -14.97
CA ALA A 306 8.79 5.26 -16.10
C ALA A 306 7.56 4.35 -16.15
N SER A 307 7.15 3.80 -15.01
CA SER A 307 5.94 2.99 -14.92
C SER A 307 4.69 3.79 -15.30
N ASP A 308 4.55 5.01 -14.83
CA ASP A 308 3.40 5.86 -15.16
C ASP A 308 3.35 6.20 -16.65
N ILE A 309 4.49 6.51 -17.27
CA ILE A 309 4.58 6.73 -18.72
C ILE A 309 4.13 5.49 -19.47
N GLU A 310 4.65 4.32 -19.11
CA GLU A 310 4.36 3.07 -19.81
C GLU A 310 2.94 2.53 -19.55
N SER A 311 2.31 2.97 -18.45
CA SER A 311 0.91 2.67 -18.16
C SER A 311 -0.05 3.40 -19.11
N GLU A 312 0.30 4.63 -19.51
CA GLU A 312 -0.51 5.47 -20.40
C GLU A 312 -0.13 5.34 -21.87
N ASP A 313 1.16 5.18 -22.17
CA ASP A 313 1.64 4.96 -23.52
C ASP A 313 1.47 3.50 -23.92
N LEU A 314 0.28 3.21 -24.44
CA LEU A 314 -0.09 1.86 -24.87
C LEU A 314 0.72 1.35 -26.07
N CYS A 315 1.49 2.22 -26.75
CA CYS A 315 2.18 1.92 -28.01
C CYS A 315 3.68 2.20 -27.98
N SER A 316 4.23 2.61 -26.84
CA SER A 316 5.65 2.96 -26.70
C SER A 316 6.56 1.83 -27.21
N MET A 317 7.47 2.18 -28.11
CA MET A 317 8.60 1.34 -28.53
C MET A 317 9.90 1.76 -27.84
N ARG A 318 9.82 2.67 -26.86
CA ARG A 318 10.99 3.16 -26.13
C ARG A 318 11.69 1.98 -25.47
N LYS A 319 13.01 1.96 -25.61
CA LYS A 319 13.84 1.08 -24.80
C LYS A 319 14.10 1.73 -23.44
N TYR A 320 14.63 0.92 -22.55
CA TYR A 320 14.98 1.34 -21.20
C TYR A 320 15.85 2.61 -21.19
N GLU A 321 16.90 2.66 -22.02
CA GLU A 321 17.81 3.81 -22.07
C GLU A 321 17.09 5.08 -22.53
N ASP A 322 16.26 4.99 -23.57
CA ASP A 322 15.49 6.13 -24.08
C ASP A 322 14.60 6.71 -22.98
N LEU A 323 13.90 5.85 -22.25
CA LEU A 323 13.00 6.25 -21.17
C LEU A 323 13.77 6.90 -20.01
N MET A 324 14.90 6.32 -19.61
CA MET A 324 15.74 6.88 -18.54
C MET A 324 16.34 8.23 -18.93
N ASP A 325 16.79 8.38 -20.17
CA ASP A 325 17.36 9.63 -20.68
C ASP A 325 16.31 10.73 -20.79
N GLU A 326 15.09 10.42 -21.24
CA GLU A 326 13.97 11.37 -21.31
C GLU A 326 13.57 11.87 -19.90
N ILE A 327 13.46 10.95 -18.93
CA ILE A 327 13.16 11.29 -17.53
C ILE A 327 14.29 12.13 -16.93
N TRP A 328 15.54 11.72 -17.14
CA TRP A 328 16.71 12.43 -16.63
C TRP A 328 16.83 13.84 -17.20
N SER A 329 16.65 13.98 -18.51
CA SER A 329 16.66 15.28 -19.21
C SER A 329 15.59 16.21 -18.64
N THR A 330 14.37 15.70 -18.46
CA THR A 330 13.23 16.46 -17.92
C THR A 330 13.46 16.87 -16.46
N LEU A 331 13.97 15.94 -15.63
CA LEU A 331 14.25 16.20 -14.23
C LEU A 331 15.32 17.28 -14.03
N ASN A 332 16.32 17.34 -14.90
CA ASN A 332 17.40 18.32 -14.83
C ASN A 332 16.99 19.73 -15.28
N GLN A 333 15.76 19.91 -15.78
CA GLN A 333 15.21 21.24 -16.04
C GLN A 333 14.67 21.88 -14.75
N PRO A 334 14.64 23.23 -14.65
CA PRO A 334 14.04 23.92 -13.52
C PRO A 334 12.56 23.54 -13.30
N GLN A 335 12.23 23.03 -12.11
CA GLN A 335 10.88 22.54 -11.76
C GLN A 335 10.01 23.67 -11.20
N LEU A 336 9.60 24.59 -12.08
CA LEU A 336 8.91 25.84 -11.68
C LEU A 336 7.56 25.60 -10.99
N HIS A 337 6.84 24.54 -11.37
CA HIS A 337 5.48 24.23 -10.89
C HIS A 337 5.39 23.77 -9.43
N LEU A 338 6.52 23.53 -8.75
CA LEU A 338 6.57 23.27 -7.31
C LEU A 338 6.14 24.48 -6.44
N GLU A 339 5.81 25.63 -7.04
CA GLU A 339 5.40 26.90 -6.39
C GLU A 339 4.27 26.80 -5.36
N THR A 340 3.36 25.84 -5.48
CA THR A 340 2.18 25.75 -4.60
C THR A 340 2.43 24.98 -3.30
N PHE A 341 3.63 24.43 -3.11
CA PHE A 341 3.93 23.51 -2.02
C PHE A 341 4.16 24.19 -0.66
N GLU A 342 4.76 25.40 -0.64
CA GLU A 342 5.00 26.14 0.60
C GLU A 342 3.70 26.78 1.16
N ASP A 343 2.85 27.37 0.32
CA ASP A 343 1.69 28.16 0.80
C ASP A 343 0.50 27.35 1.29
N LYS A 344 0.25 26.15 0.73
CA LYS A 344 -0.87 25.30 1.15
C LYS A 344 -0.54 24.35 2.30
N PHE A 345 0.72 23.90 2.41
CA PHE A 345 1.07 22.85 3.38
C PHE A 345 1.45 23.41 4.76
N TYR A 346 2.08 24.59 4.83
CA TYR A 346 2.37 25.24 6.12
C TYR A 346 1.11 25.84 6.77
N LYS A 347 0.12 26.29 5.97
CA LYS A 347 -1.20 26.68 6.51
C LYS A 347 -1.95 25.53 7.19
N ASN A 348 -1.63 24.27 6.86
CA ASN A 348 -2.24 23.08 7.48
C ASN A 348 -1.38 22.44 8.58
N ARG A 349 -0.13 22.88 8.78
CA ARG A 349 0.76 22.44 9.88
C ARG A 349 0.73 23.37 11.09
N GLU A 350 0.33 24.63 10.91
CA GLU A 350 -0.12 25.42 12.05
C GLU A 350 -1.42 24.80 12.55
N TYR A 351 -1.34 24.03 13.63
CA TYR A 351 -2.49 23.79 14.49
C TYR A 351 -3.21 25.13 14.66
N PRO A 352 -4.50 25.27 14.29
CA PRO A 352 -5.32 26.29 14.91
C PRO A 352 -5.42 25.86 16.36
N SER A 353 -4.43 26.22 17.17
CA SER A 353 -4.47 25.94 18.59
C SER A 353 -5.76 26.56 19.10
N PHE A 354 -6.57 25.74 19.74
CA PHE A 354 -7.78 26.15 20.43
C PHE A 354 -7.52 27.39 21.33
N PHE A 355 -6.28 27.54 21.81
CA PHE A 355 -5.77 28.70 22.54
C PHE A 355 -5.56 29.99 21.71
N ALA A 356 -5.19 29.91 20.41
CA ALA A 356 -5.03 31.11 19.57
C ALA A 356 -6.37 31.73 19.15
N GLN A 357 -7.43 30.92 18.99
CA GLN A 357 -8.79 31.45 18.83
C GLN A 357 -9.33 32.05 20.13
N ALA A 358 -9.11 31.40 21.28
CA ALA A 358 -9.54 31.93 22.58
C ALA A 358 -8.86 33.27 22.93
N LEU A 359 -7.58 33.46 22.58
CA LEU A 359 -6.86 34.72 22.77
C LEU A 359 -7.35 35.84 21.82
N ARG A 360 -7.78 35.51 20.60
CA ARG A 360 -8.41 36.49 19.69
C ARG A 360 -9.82 36.89 20.13
N TYR A 361 -10.57 35.98 20.75
CA TYR A 361 -11.88 36.32 21.34
C TYR A 361 -11.76 37.09 22.67
N GLN A 362 -10.67 36.96 23.42
CA GLN A 362 -10.44 37.80 24.61
C GLN A 362 -9.86 39.18 24.30
N THR A 363 -9.13 39.34 23.19
CA THR A 363 -8.61 40.65 22.75
C THR A 363 -9.57 41.40 21.82
N GLY A 364 -10.60 40.73 21.30
CA GLY A 364 -11.64 41.33 20.44
C GLY A 364 -12.83 41.94 21.18
N THR A 365 -12.93 41.78 22.51
CA THR A 365 -14.02 42.36 23.33
C THR A 365 -13.49 43.26 24.44
N PHE A 366 -12.54 44.14 24.13
CA PHE A 366 -12.44 45.40 24.87
C PHE A 366 -13.17 46.49 24.08
N SER A 367 -14.39 46.73 24.56
CA SER A 367 -15.18 47.95 24.46
C SER A 367 -14.41 49.15 23.91
N HIS A 368 -14.84 49.66 22.75
CA HIS A 368 -14.49 50.99 22.27
C HIS A 368 -15.24 52.11 23.03
N ASP A 369 -15.89 51.82 24.16
CA ASP A 369 -16.68 52.76 24.96
C ASP A 369 -16.05 53.15 26.31
N MET A 370 -14.72 52.99 26.48
CA MET A 370 -14.01 53.57 27.62
C MET A 370 -12.71 54.28 27.23
N MET A 371 -12.80 55.25 26.31
CA MET A 371 -11.80 56.31 26.15
C MET A 371 -12.42 57.72 26.11
N ASP A 372 -13.53 57.95 26.83
CA ASP A 372 -14.14 59.29 26.95
C ASP A 372 -14.35 59.77 28.40
N ILE A 373 -13.66 59.18 29.37
CA ILE A 373 -13.66 59.65 30.76
C ILE A 373 -12.22 59.76 31.27
N GLU A 374 -11.39 60.59 30.64
CA GLU A 374 -10.19 61.15 31.30
C GLU A 374 -9.59 62.34 30.52
N GLN A 375 -10.41 63.27 30.04
CA GLN A 375 -9.94 64.60 29.56
C GLN A 375 -10.87 65.76 29.96
N LYS A 376 -11.44 65.72 31.17
CA LYS A 376 -12.28 66.82 31.68
C LYS A 376 -11.87 67.47 33.00
N ASP A 377 -10.71 67.14 33.58
CA ASP A 377 -10.27 67.72 34.87
C ASP A 377 -8.86 68.35 34.88
N LYS A 378 -8.40 68.89 33.74
CA LYS A 378 -7.25 69.81 33.73
C LYS A 378 -7.45 71.01 32.80
N LYS A 379 -8.46 71.83 33.12
CA LYS A 379 -8.48 73.26 32.77
C LYS A 379 -8.86 74.04 34.03
N GLY A 380 -7.83 74.43 34.77
CA GLY A 380 -7.88 75.41 35.84
C GLY A 380 -6.48 75.97 36.01
N ASP A 381 -6.35 77.29 35.84
CA ASP A 381 -5.20 78.16 36.09
C ASP A 381 -4.07 78.08 35.05
N PHE A 382 -3.77 79.12 34.25
CA PHE A 382 -3.56 80.53 34.64
C PHE A 382 -4.08 81.53 33.59
N SER A 383 -4.67 82.62 34.12
CA SER A 383 -4.78 83.97 33.51
C SER A 383 -3.43 84.69 33.75
N ILE A 384 -2.94 85.70 33.02
CA ILE A 384 -3.48 86.91 32.39
C ILE A 384 -2.57 87.26 31.20
#